data_AF-A0A2S9GCK1-F1
#
_entry.id   AF-A0A2S9GCK1-F1
#
_cell.length_a   1.000
_cell.length_b   1.000
_cell.length_c   1.000
_cell.angle_alpha   90.00
_cell.angle_beta   90.00
_cell.angle_gamma   90.00
#
_symmetry.space_group_name_H-M   'P 1'
#
loop_
_entity.id
_entity.type
_entity.pdbx_description
1 polymer ?
#
loop_
_entity_poly.entity_id
_entity_poly.type
_entity_poly.pdbx_seq_one_letter_code
_entity_poly.pdbx_strand_id
1 'polypeptide(L)'
;MNPVPDCGENSYRGSGRLTGKRALITGGDSGIGRAVAIAYAREGANVLIAYLNEDEDAADVARLIEDAGRKCVLVRGDLADPAH
;
A
#
# COMPACT_ATOMS: atom_id res chain seq x y z
N MET A 1 -10.05 -12.23 -7.60
CA MET A 1 -10.93 -13.08 -6.76
C MET A 1 -12.40 -12.77 -7.07
N ASN A 2 -13.35 -13.66 -6.74
CA ASN A 2 -14.78 -13.39 -6.88
C ASN A 2 -15.54 -13.78 -5.58
N PRO A 3 -16.09 -12.81 -4.81
CA PRO A 3 -16.05 -11.38 -5.07
C PRO A 3 -14.62 -10.80 -4.93
N VAL A 4 -14.41 -9.61 -5.47
CA VAL A 4 -13.18 -8.84 -5.24
C VAL A 4 -13.21 -8.31 -3.79
N PRO A 5 -12.13 -8.43 -3.02
CA PRO A 5 -12.06 -7.87 -1.67
C PRO A 5 -12.25 -6.35 -1.67
N ASP A 6 -12.98 -5.84 -0.67
CA ASP A 6 -13.01 -4.41 -0.34
C ASP A 6 -11.88 -4.13 0.66
N CYS A 7 -10.87 -3.38 0.23
CA CYS A 7 -9.72 -3.00 1.05
C CYS A 7 -9.84 -1.56 1.55
N GLY A 8 -11.03 -0.97 1.51
CA GLY A 8 -11.27 0.40 1.97
C GLY A 8 -11.07 1.46 0.90
N GLU A 9 -10.99 1.09 -0.38
CA GLU A 9 -10.79 1.99 -1.52
C GLU A 9 -11.79 3.14 -1.55
N ASN A 10 -13.00 2.93 -1.07
CA ASN A 10 -14.04 3.97 -1.06
C ASN A 10 -14.51 4.34 0.35
N SER A 11 -14.32 3.46 1.33
CA SER A 11 -14.92 3.60 2.67
C SER A 11 -14.00 4.29 3.69
N TYR A 12 -12.68 4.11 3.61
CA TYR A 12 -11.76 4.68 4.61
C TYR A 12 -11.54 6.18 4.42
N ARG A 13 -11.74 7.00 5.46
CA ARG A 13 -11.50 8.45 5.42
C ARG A 13 -10.42 8.82 6.43
N GLY A 14 -9.32 9.40 5.95
CA GLY A 14 -8.21 9.82 6.80
C GLY A 14 -8.52 11.07 7.62
N SER A 15 -7.80 11.24 8.72
CA SER A 15 -7.90 12.38 9.64
C SER A 15 -6.54 13.03 9.95
N GLY A 16 -5.49 12.64 9.22
CA GLY A 16 -4.14 13.22 9.30
C GLY A 16 -3.26 12.61 10.40
N ARG A 17 -3.61 11.44 10.93
CA ARG A 17 -2.93 10.81 12.09
C ARG A 17 -1.47 10.44 11.82
N LEU A 18 -1.08 10.28 10.57
CA LEU A 18 0.26 9.87 10.14
C LEU A 18 0.93 10.93 9.25
N THR A 19 0.48 12.18 9.33
CA THR A 19 1.00 13.28 8.51
C THR A 19 2.53 13.36 8.60
N GLY A 20 3.17 13.29 7.43
CA GLY A 20 4.63 13.42 7.30
C GLY A 20 5.43 12.16 7.64
N LYS A 21 4.77 11.06 8.03
CA LYS A 21 5.44 9.78 8.27
C LYS A 21 5.80 9.08 6.96
N ARG A 22 6.70 8.10 7.09
CA ARG A 22 7.12 7.19 6.01
C ARG A 22 6.96 5.77 6.54
N ALA A 23 6.23 4.93 5.82
CA ALA A 23 5.95 3.56 6.21
C ALA A 23 6.51 2.59 5.17
N LEU A 24 7.01 1.44 5.65
CA LEU A 24 7.37 0.28 4.87
C LEU A 24 6.35 -0.81 5.18
N ILE A 25 5.69 -1.34 4.16
CA ILE A 25 4.68 -2.41 4.28
C ILE A 25 5.09 -3.56 3.38
N THR A 26 5.41 -4.71 3.98
CA THR A 26 5.65 -5.98 3.28
C THR A 26 4.30 -6.66 3.01
N GLY A 27 4.09 -7.17 1.79
CA GLY A 27 2.80 -7.69 1.34
C GLY A 27 1.74 -6.60 1.20
N GLY A 28 2.14 -5.39 0.84
CA GLY A 28 1.24 -4.22 0.74
C GLY A 28 0.44 -4.14 -0.58
N ASP A 29 0.68 -5.05 -1.52
CA ASP A 29 0.04 -5.15 -2.83
C ASP A 29 -1.42 -5.64 -2.75
N SER A 30 -1.75 -6.46 -1.75
CA SER A 30 -3.06 -7.14 -1.70
C SER A 30 -3.59 -7.31 -0.27
N GLY A 31 -4.84 -7.76 -0.16
CA GLY A 31 -5.49 -8.14 1.10
C GLY A 31 -5.40 -7.09 2.22
N ILE A 32 -4.91 -7.51 3.39
CA ILE A 32 -4.79 -6.66 4.58
C ILE A 32 -3.70 -5.59 4.37
N GLY A 33 -2.57 -5.95 3.77
CA GLY A 33 -1.48 -4.99 3.53
C GLY A 33 -1.92 -3.85 2.62
N ARG A 34 -2.69 -4.15 1.57
CA ARG A 34 -3.36 -3.15 0.73
C ARG A 34 -4.26 -2.22 1.52
N ALA A 35 -5.13 -2.76 2.37
CA ALA A 35 -6.03 -1.95 3.19
C ALA A 35 -5.26 -1.02 4.15
N VAL A 36 -4.18 -1.52 4.76
CA VAL A 36 -3.30 -0.73 5.62
C VAL A 36 -2.58 0.36 4.82
N ALA A 37 -2.07 0.05 3.63
CA ALA A 37 -1.37 0.99 2.77
C ALA A 37 -2.28 2.16 2.35
N ILE A 38 -3.52 1.87 1.92
CA ILE A 38 -4.54 2.88 1.59
C ILE A 38 -4.83 3.75 2.82
N ALA A 39 -5.08 3.14 3.98
CA ALA A 39 -5.36 3.87 5.21
C ALA A 39 -4.19 4.77 5.62
N TYR A 40 -2.95 4.27 5.54
CA TYR A 40 -1.75 5.01 5.91
C TYR A 40 -1.52 6.23 5.01
N ALA A 41 -1.72 6.06 3.70
CA ALA A 41 -1.63 7.16 2.75
C ALA A 41 -2.70 8.23 3.02
N ARG A 42 -3.95 7.82 3.25
CA ARG A 42 -5.05 8.75 3.61
C ARG A 42 -4.81 9.46 4.94
N GLU A 43 -4.11 8.83 5.86
CA GLU A 43 -3.68 9.45 7.13
C GLU A 43 -2.44 10.35 6.97
N GLY A 44 -1.86 10.46 5.78
CA GLY A 44 -0.82 11.43 5.44
C GLY A 44 0.61 10.87 5.39
N ALA A 45 0.79 9.55 5.40
CA ALA A 45 2.10 8.92 5.28
C ALA A 45 2.51 8.75 3.81
N ASN A 46 3.81 8.83 3.50
CA ASN A 46 4.34 8.20 2.29
C ASN A 46 4.55 6.71 2.55
N VAL A 47 4.38 5.87 1.54
CA VAL A 47 4.37 4.40 1.72
C VAL A 47 5.34 3.75 0.73
N LEU A 48 6.13 2.80 1.22
CA LEU A 48 6.85 1.84 0.41
C LEU A 48 6.14 0.49 0.54
N ILE A 49 5.87 -0.16 -0.59
CA ILE A 49 5.28 -1.50 -0.64
C ILE A 49 6.35 -2.48 -1.12
N ALA A 50 6.66 -3.46 -0.29
CA ALA A 50 7.45 -4.63 -0.67
C ALA A 50 6.51 -5.80 -0.99
N TYR A 51 6.73 -6.49 -2.11
CA TYR A 51 5.86 -7.57 -2.61
C TYR A 51 6.66 -8.54 -3.52
N LEU A 52 6.14 -9.74 -3.79
CA LEU A 52 6.91 -10.80 -4.45
C LEU A 52 6.94 -10.65 -5.98
N ASN A 53 5.78 -10.72 -6.64
CA ASN A 53 5.68 -10.66 -8.10
C ASN A 53 4.31 -10.20 -8.63
N GLU A 54 3.42 -9.73 -7.75
CA GLU A 54 2.07 -9.26 -8.05
C GLU A 54 2.07 -7.80 -8.55
N ASP A 55 2.81 -7.54 -9.64
CA ASP A 55 3.08 -6.17 -10.14
C ASP A 55 1.80 -5.37 -10.47
N GLU A 56 0.77 -6.01 -11.00
CA GLU A 56 -0.51 -5.36 -11.32
C GLU A 56 -1.25 -4.91 -10.05
N ASP A 57 -1.35 -5.79 -9.06
CA ASP A 57 -1.98 -5.47 -7.77
C ASP A 57 -1.18 -4.37 -7.05
N ALA A 58 0.15 -4.45 -7.06
CA ALA A 58 1.03 -3.43 -6.47
C ALA A 58 0.88 -2.06 -7.15
N ALA A 59 0.79 -2.02 -8.48
CA ALA A 59 0.56 -0.79 -9.25
C ALA A 59 -0.79 -0.15 -8.91
N ASP A 60 -1.84 -0.96 -8.73
CA ASP A 60 -3.15 -0.47 -8.30
C ASP A 60 -3.10 0.19 -6.92
N VAL A 61 -2.39 -0.41 -5.95
CA VAL A 61 -2.22 0.20 -4.63
C VAL A 61 -1.39 1.47 -4.70
N ALA A 62 -0.33 1.49 -5.51
CA ALA A 62 0.47 2.69 -5.72
C ALA A 62 -0.38 3.86 -6.24
N ARG A 63 -1.25 3.61 -7.22
CA ARG A 63 -2.18 4.63 -7.73
C ARG A 63 -3.11 5.14 -6.63
N LEU A 64 -3.66 4.28 -5.79
CA LEU A 64 -4.52 4.69 -4.67
C LEU A 64 -3.77 5.55 -3.62
N ILE A 65 -2.50 5.27 -3.38
CA ILE A 65 -1.62 6.06 -2.50
C ILE A 65 -1.33 7.43 -3.12
N GLU A 66 -1.05 7.47 -4.41
CA GLU A 66 -0.77 8.69 -5.17
C GLU A 66 -2.00 9.58 -5.30
N ASP A 67 -3.19 8.99 -5.52
CA ASP A 67 -4.49 9.67 -5.52
C ASP A 67 -4.79 10.31 -4.14
N ALA A 68 -4.24 9.77 -3.05
CA ALA A 68 -4.28 10.38 -1.71
C ALA A 68 -3.23 11.49 -1.50
N GLY A 69 -2.50 11.89 -2.54
CA GLY A 69 -1.49 12.95 -2.52
C GLY A 69 -0.19 12.55 -1.84
N ARG A 70 0.09 11.25 -1.72
CA ARG A 70 1.28 10.71 -1.04
C ARG A 70 2.20 10.03 -2.04
N LYS A 71 3.47 9.88 -1.67
CA LYS A 71 4.44 9.14 -2.50
C LYS A 71 4.30 7.64 -2.24
N CYS A 72 4.27 6.85 -3.31
CA CYS A 72 4.43 5.41 -3.26
C CYS A 72 5.82 5.00 -3.81
N VAL A 73 6.44 3.99 -3.22
CA VAL A 73 7.61 3.31 -3.79
C VAL A 73 7.31 1.82 -3.82
N LEU A 74 7.43 1.21 -5.00
CA LEU A 74 7.25 -0.22 -5.19
C LEU A 74 8.60 -0.92 -5.17
N VAL A 75 8.75 -1.94 -4.33
CA VAL A 75 9.94 -2.77 -4.21
C VAL A 75 9.53 -4.22 -4.40
N ARG A 76 9.75 -4.73 -5.61
CA ARG A 76 9.55 -6.14 -5.91
C ARG A 76 10.74 -6.97 -5.41
N GLY A 77 10.47 -8.07 -4.72
CA GLY A 77 11.46 -9.11 -4.45
C GLY A 77 11.03 -10.12 -3.39
N ASP A 78 11.83 -11.18 -3.27
CA ASP A 78 11.57 -12.27 -2.35
C ASP A 78 12.18 -11.98 -0.98
N LEU A 79 11.32 -11.76 0.02
CA LEU A 79 11.75 -11.51 1.40
C LEU A 79 12.35 -12.75 2.08
N ALA A 80 12.24 -13.95 1.47
CA ALA A 80 12.95 -15.13 1.93
C ALA A 80 14.46 -15.08 1.60
N ASP A 81 14.89 -14.23 0.66
CA ASP A 81 16.30 -13.97 0.37
C ASP A 81 16.85 -12.88 1.30
N PRO A 82 17.83 -13.18 2.20
CA PRO A 82 18.43 -12.18 3.08
C PRO A 82 19.17 -11.04 2.37
N ALA A 83 19.46 -11.15 1.07
CA ALA A 83 20.12 -10.12 0.28
C ALA A 83 19.13 -9.12 -0.37
N HIS A 84 17.83 -9.37 -0.28
CA HIS A 84 16.78 -8.42 -0.68
C HIS A 84 16.69 -7.24 0.30
#